data_AF-A0A2P7QDY0-F1
#
_entry.id   AF-A0A2P7QDY0-F1
#
_cell.length_a   1.000
_cell.length_b   1.000
_cell.length_c   1.000
_cell.angle_alpha   90.00
_cell.angle_beta   90.00
_cell.angle_gamma   90.00
#
_symmetry.space_group_name_H-M   'P 1'
#
loop_
_entity.id
_entity.type
_entity.pdbx_description
1 polymer ?
#
loop_
_entity_poly.entity_id
_entity_poly.type
_entity_poly.pdbx_seq_one_letter_code
_entity_poly.pdbx_strand_id
1 'polypeptide(L)'
;VLDAKGAQKYIVCNADEGDSGTFADRLVMESDPYMLIEGMIIAGLAVGATQGYIYLREEYPLAHELLNIAIERARAAGYLGQDILGCGRAFELEVRLGAGAYICGEETSLLESLEGKRGMVRAKPPLPAINGLFGQPT
;
A
#
# COMPACT_ATOMS: atom_id res chain seq x y z
N VAL A 1 -15.28 -0.06 -2.79
CA VAL A 1 -14.74 -0.09 -1.40
C VAL A 1 -15.51 0.78 -0.43
N LEU A 2 -15.86 2.04 -0.76
CA LEU A 2 -16.59 2.96 0.14
C LEU A 2 -17.87 2.33 0.74
N ASP A 3 -18.74 1.77 -0.10
CA ASP A 3 -20.01 1.16 0.35
C ASP A 3 -19.86 -0.27 0.91
N ALA A 4 -18.66 -0.84 0.86
CA ALA A 4 -18.42 -2.18 1.40
C ALA A 4 -18.47 -2.14 2.93
N LYS A 5 -19.19 -3.10 3.53
CA LYS A 5 -19.26 -3.26 4.98
C LYS A 5 -17.96 -3.86 5.50
N GLY A 6 -17.40 -3.24 6.54
CA GLY A 6 -16.21 -3.69 7.24
C GLY A 6 -15.74 -2.61 8.20
N ALA A 7 -15.48 -2.96 9.46
CA ALA A 7 -14.96 -2.00 10.44
C ALA A 7 -13.52 -1.58 10.09
N GLN A 8 -12.77 -2.50 9.47
CA GLN A 8 -11.44 -2.25 8.93
C GLN A 8 -11.49 -2.31 7.40
N LYS A 9 -10.78 -1.40 6.76
CA LYS A 9 -10.49 -1.41 5.33
C LYS A 9 -9.02 -1.07 5.12
N TYR A 10 -8.47 -1.46 3.99
CA TYR A 10 -7.05 -1.26 3.69
C TYR A 10 -6.87 -0.47 2.40
N ILE A 11 -5.75 0.24 2.30
CA ILE A 11 -5.23 0.75 1.03
C ILE A 11 -3.98 -0.05 0.71
N VAL A 12 -3.88 -0.59 -0.50
CA VAL A 12 -2.67 -1.28 -0.96
C VAL A 12 -2.13 -0.56 -2.18
N CYS A 13 -0.91 -0.05 -2.09
CA CYS A 13 -0.15 0.45 -3.21
C CYS A 13 0.66 -0.70 -3.80
N ASN A 14 0.42 -0.99 -5.08
CA ASN A 14 1.22 -1.92 -5.85
C ASN A 14 2.45 -1.17 -6.40
N ALA A 15 3.61 -1.41 -5.79
CA ALA A 15 4.90 -0.85 -6.19
C ALA A 15 5.88 -1.96 -6.62
N ASP A 16 5.35 -3.02 -7.25
CA ASP A 16 6.16 -4.13 -7.75
C ASP A 16 6.87 -3.78 -9.07
N GLU A 17 6.34 -2.83 -9.87
CA GLU A 17 6.87 -2.32 -11.17
C GLU A 17 7.79 -3.31 -11.91
N GLY A 18 7.30 -4.54 -12.11
CA GLY A 18 8.12 -5.67 -12.55
C GLY A 18 8.43 -5.68 -14.05
N ASP A 19 7.71 -4.87 -14.83
CA ASP A 19 7.83 -4.79 -16.28
C ASP A 19 9.20 -4.26 -16.72
N SER A 20 9.76 -4.84 -17.78
CA SER A 20 11.01 -4.34 -18.35
C SER A 20 10.78 -2.98 -19.02
N GLY A 21 11.65 -2.01 -18.72
CA GLY A 21 11.60 -0.68 -19.33
C GLY A 21 10.71 0.33 -18.62
N THR A 22 10.04 -0.07 -17.53
CA THR A 22 9.31 0.83 -16.63
C THR A 22 10.19 1.27 -15.46
N PHE A 23 10.06 2.53 -15.06
CA PHE A 23 10.76 3.12 -13.92
C PHE A 23 10.03 4.36 -13.39
N ALA A 24 8.78 4.58 -13.81
CA ALA A 24 8.00 5.75 -13.43
C ALA A 24 7.64 5.69 -11.94
N ASP A 25 7.24 4.50 -11.46
CA ASP A 25 6.90 4.30 -10.06
C ASP A 25 8.14 4.44 -9.19
N ARG A 26 9.27 3.87 -9.64
CA ARG A 26 10.57 4.08 -8.99
C ARG A 26 10.91 5.56 -8.85
N LEU A 27 10.75 6.34 -9.92
CA LEU A 27 11.03 7.78 -9.89
C LEU A 27 10.13 8.53 -8.90
N VAL A 28 8.85 8.18 -8.82
CA VAL A 28 7.94 8.75 -7.82
C VAL A 28 8.44 8.45 -6.41
N MET A 29 8.73 7.18 -6.10
CA MET A 29 9.15 6.77 -4.76
C MET A 29 10.52 7.33 -4.35
N GLU A 30 11.46 7.48 -5.30
CA GLU A 30 12.79 8.01 -5.02
C GLU A 30 12.85 9.54 -5.03
N SER A 31 12.02 10.22 -5.83
CA SER A 31 12.12 11.68 -6.02
C SER A 31 11.08 12.47 -5.23
N ASP A 32 9.87 11.93 -5.08
CA ASP A 32 8.78 12.58 -4.35
C ASP A 32 7.88 11.54 -3.62
N PRO A 33 8.41 10.86 -2.59
CA PRO A 33 7.64 9.88 -1.83
C PRO A 33 6.45 10.50 -1.08
N TYR A 34 6.48 11.81 -0.79
CA TYR A 34 5.39 12.49 -0.08
C TYR A 34 4.13 12.60 -0.93
N MET A 35 4.26 12.78 -2.25
CA MET A 35 3.12 12.74 -3.17
C MET A 35 2.39 11.39 -3.08
N LEU A 36 3.12 10.28 -3.03
CA LEU A 36 2.50 8.94 -2.87
C LEU A 36 1.82 8.81 -1.50
N ILE A 37 2.49 9.23 -0.42
CA ILE A 37 1.95 9.18 0.95
C ILE A 37 0.65 9.99 1.04
N GLU A 38 0.64 11.22 0.50
CA GLU A 38 -0.54 12.08 0.47
C GLU A 38 -1.68 11.41 -0.31
N GLY A 39 -1.40 10.86 -1.49
CA GLY A 39 -2.39 10.14 -2.28
C GLY A 39 -3.01 8.96 -1.53
N MET A 40 -2.21 8.19 -0.80
CA MET A 40 -2.68 7.08 0.02
C MET A 40 -3.51 7.53 1.22
N ILE A 41 -3.14 8.65 1.87
CA ILE A 41 -3.94 9.27 2.93
C ILE A 41 -5.31 9.67 2.36
N ILE A 42 -5.34 10.38 1.22
CA ILE A 42 -6.59 10.81 0.57
C ILE A 42 -7.47 9.60 0.25
N ALA A 43 -6.89 8.53 -0.32
CA ALA A 43 -7.62 7.31 -0.62
C ALA A 43 -8.18 6.65 0.66
N GLY A 44 -7.38 6.58 1.72
CA GLY A 44 -7.77 6.04 3.02
C GLY A 44 -8.95 6.81 3.62
N LEU A 45 -8.85 8.14 3.65
CA LEU A 45 -9.92 9.03 4.11
C LEU A 45 -11.19 8.92 3.25
N ALA A 46 -11.04 8.73 1.94
CA ALA A 46 -12.17 8.63 1.02
C ALA A 46 -12.98 7.35 1.20
N VAL A 47 -12.35 6.22 1.56
CA VAL A 47 -13.03 4.93 1.70
C VAL A 47 -13.26 4.50 3.16
N GLY A 48 -12.67 5.21 4.11
CA GLY A 48 -12.67 4.87 5.53
C GLY A 48 -11.68 3.78 5.90
N ALA A 49 -10.58 3.65 5.17
CA ALA A 49 -9.47 2.79 5.55
C ALA A 49 -8.54 3.52 6.52
N THR A 50 -8.03 2.79 7.52
CA THR A 50 -7.17 3.33 8.58
C THR A 50 -5.73 2.82 8.48
N GLN A 51 -5.46 1.89 7.55
CA GLN A 51 -4.15 1.28 7.35
C GLN A 51 -3.85 1.15 5.86
N GLY A 52 -2.67 1.58 5.47
CA GLY A 52 -2.10 1.40 4.14
C GLY A 52 -0.89 0.47 4.14
N TYR A 53 -0.66 -0.20 3.02
CA TYR A 53 0.57 -0.97 2.73
C TYR A 53 1.12 -0.55 1.37
N ILE A 54 2.41 -0.28 1.29
CA ILE A 54 3.14 -0.19 0.02
C ILE A 54 3.86 -1.53 -0.19
N TYR A 55 3.42 -2.33 -1.16
CA TYR A 55 4.14 -3.55 -1.54
C TYR A 55 5.21 -3.20 -2.56
N LEU A 56 6.46 -3.15 -2.10
CA LEU A 56 7.61 -2.70 -2.87
C LEU A 56 8.46 -3.90 -3.30
N ARG A 57 8.78 -4.00 -4.59
CA ARG A 57 9.71 -5.03 -5.07
C ARG A 57 11.08 -4.95 -4.39
N GLU A 58 11.75 -6.09 -4.22
CA GLU A 58 13.04 -6.13 -3.51
C GLU A 58 14.18 -5.44 -4.28
N GLU A 59 14.05 -5.31 -5.60
CA GLU A 59 15.07 -4.73 -6.47
C GLU A 59 15.15 -3.21 -6.38
N TYR A 60 14.28 -2.55 -5.60
CA TYR A 60 14.29 -1.10 -5.37
C TYR A 60 14.73 -0.74 -3.93
N PRO A 61 15.99 -1.03 -3.53
CA PRO A 61 16.46 -0.81 -2.16
C PRO A 61 16.52 0.68 -1.78
N LEU A 62 16.80 1.57 -2.75
CA LEU A 62 16.83 3.02 -2.49
C LEU A 62 15.41 3.55 -2.23
N ALA A 63 14.43 3.15 -3.03
CA ALA A 63 13.03 3.49 -2.78
C ALA A 63 12.57 2.99 -1.40
N HIS A 64 12.99 1.78 -1.00
CA HIS A 64 12.69 1.24 0.32
C HIS A 64 13.23 2.13 1.45
N GLU A 65 14.48 2.55 1.37
CA GLU A 65 15.09 3.46 2.35
C GLU A 65 14.35 4.80 2.40
N LEU A 66 14.14 5.43 1.24
CA LEU A 66 13.54 6.75 1.15
C LEU A 66 12.08 6.77 1.60
N LEU A 67 11.29 5.75 1.26
CA LEU A 67 9.91 5.61 1.71
C LEU A 67 9.83 5.48 3.24
N ASN A 68 10.67 4.64 3.85
CA ASN A 68 10.66 4.50 5.31
C ASN A 68 11.06 5.81 6.00
N ILE A 69 12.07 6.53 5.49
CA ILE A 69 12.43 7.87 6.01
C ILE A 69 11.27 8.85 5.86
N ALA A 70 10.60 8.86 4.70
CA ALA A 70 9.48 9.76 4.42
C ALA A 70 8.28 9.46 5.34
N ILE A 71 7.96 8.18 5.54
CA ILE A 71 6.89 7.72 6.45
C ILE A 71 7.18 8.15 7.88
N GLU A 72 8.39 7.92 8.40
CA GLU A 72 8.76 8.34 9.76
C GLU A 72 8.64 9.86 9.94
N ARG A 73 9.08 10.63 8.95
CA ARG A 73 8.96 12.10 8.96
C ARG A 73 7.50 12.55 8.89
N ALA A 74 6.70 11.94 8.03
CA ALA A 74 5.27 12.24 7.92
C ALA A 74 4.54 11.94 9.23
N ARG A 75 4.86 10.82 9.89
CA ARG A 75 4.34 10.47 11.21
C ARG A 75 4.76 11.48 12.27
N ALA A 76 6.04 11.84 12.32
CA ALA A 76 6.56 12.83 13.28
C ALA A 76 5.95 14.22 13.09
N ALA A 77 5.58 14.58 11.86
CA ALA A 77 4.90 15.83 11.52
C ALA A 77 3.37 15.77 11.68
N GLY A 78 2.80 14.62 12.09
CA GLY A 78 1.37 14.45 12.34
C GLY A 78 0.52 14.17 11.09
N TYR A 79 1.12 13.84 9.95
CA TYR A 79 0.39 13.45 8.73
C TYR A 79 -0.05 11.98 8.72
N LEU A 80 0.58 11.14 9.55
CA LEU A 80 0.24 9.73 9.74
C LEU A 80 0.04 9.44 11.25
N GLY A 81 -0.74 8.42 11.56
CA GLY A 81 -0.99 7.95 12.92
C GLY A 81 -2.47 7.96 13.30
N GLN A 82 -2.73 8.07 14.60
CA GLN A 82 -4.08 7.96 15.18
C GLN A 82 -4.96 9.19 14.95
N ASP A 83 -4.35 10.35 14.69
CA ASP A 83 -5.07 11.61 14.50
C ASP A 83 -4.31 12.52 13.53
N ILE A 84 -4.61 12.38 12.24
CA ILE A 84 -3.97 13.14 11.16
C ILE A 84 -4.26 14.63 11.36
N LEU A 85 -3.22 15.41 11.65
CA LEU A 85 -3.27 16.85 11.85
C LEU A 85 -4.35 17.32 12.86
N GLY A 86 -4.76 16.47 13.80
CA GLY A 86 -5.81 16.80 14.77
C GLY A 86 -7.25 16.77 14.22
N CYS A 87 -7.50 16.13 13.08
CA CYS A 87 -8.83 16.08 12.44
C CYS A 87 -9.77 14.98 12.95
N GLY A 88 -9.32 14.15 13.90
CA GLY A 88 -10.04 13.01 14.46
C GLY A 88 -10.08 11.77 13.55
N ARG A 89 -9.22 11.69 12.54
CA ARG A 89 -9.14 10.55 11.61
C ARG A 89 -7.77 9.91 11.65
N ALA A 90 -7.74 8.58 11.66
CA ALA A 90 -6.52 7.80 11.69
C ALA A 90 -6.15 7.27 10.31
N PHE A 91 -4.85 7.27 9.99
CA PHE A 91 -4.29 6.53 8.86
C PHE A 91 -2.82 6.22 9.14
N GLU A 92 -2.47 4.94 9.15
CA GLU A 92 -1.11 4.46 9.30
C GLU A 92 -0.60 3.84 7.99
N LEU A 93 0.71 3.88 7.77
CA LEU A 93 1.31 3.40 6.52
C LEU A 93 2.61 2.66 6.80
N GLU A 94 2.80 1.52 6.14
CA GLU A 94 4.04 0.76 6.19
C GLU A 94 4.46 0.23 4.82
N VAL A 95 5.77 0.01 4.65
CA VAL A 95 6.33 -0.61 3.45
C VAL A 95 6.53 -2.09 3.71
N ARG A 96 6.12 -2.93 2.75
CA ARG A 96 6.37 -4.37 2.72
C ARG A 96 7.25 -4.68 1.54
N LEU A 97 8.43 -5.22 1.82
CA LEU A 97 9.35 -5.66 0.79
C LEU A 97 8.87 -7.00 0.21
N GLY A 98 8.82 -7.09 -1.12
CA GLY A 98 8.58 -8.32 -1.86
C GLY A 98 9.80 -9.25 -1.82
N ALA A 99 9.77 -10.28 -2.67
CA ALA A 99 10.81 -11.32 -2.75
C ALA A 99 11.10 -11.76 -4.19
N GLY A 100 11.19 -10.79 -5.12
CA GLY A 100 11.69 -10.99 -6.48
C GLY A 100 10.76 -11.77 -7.43
N ALA A 101 9.47 -11.85 -7.12
CA ALA A 101 8.50 -12.60 -7.89
C ALA A 101 7.63 -11.68 -8.74
N TYR A 102 7.89 -11.61 -10.06
CA TYR A 102 7.11 -10.81 -11.01
C TYR A 102 5.59 -11.03 -10.94
N ILE A 103 5.14 -12.25 -10.59
CA ILE A 103 3.72 -12.55 -10.44
C ILE A 103 3.06 -11.79 -9.28
N CYS A 104 3.83 -11.27 -8.32
CA CYS A 104 3.33 -10.43 -7.24
C CYS A 104 2.94 -9.02 -7.70
N GLY A 105 3.20 -8.64 -8.96
CA GLY A 105 2.56 -7.48 -9.58
C GLY A 105 1.07 -7.67 -9.88
N GLU A 106 0.56 -8.91 -9.91
CA GLU A 106 -0.89 -9.16 -10.02
C GLU A 106 -1.57 -8.93 -8.66
N GLU A 107 -2.68 -8.18 -8.65
CA GLU A 107 -3.31 -7.69 -7.42
C GLU A 107 -3.63 -8.78 -6.39
N THR A 108 -4.07 -9.98 -6.78
CA THR A 108 -4.44 -11.02 -5.80
C THR A 108 -3.25 -11.83 -5.32
N SER A 109 -2.26 -12.05 -6.19
CA SER A 109 -0.98 -12.64 -5.84
C SER A 109 -0.21 -11.74 -4.86
N LEU A 110 -0.26 -10.42 -5.09
CA LEU A 110 0.26 -9.39 -4.19
C LEU A 110 -0.33 -9.53 -2.79
N LEU A 111 -1.66 -9.66 -2.69
CA LEU A 111 -2.36 -9.83 -1.41
C LEU A 111 -1.95 -11.12 -0.69
N GLU A 112 -1.80 -12.23 -1.41
CA GLU A 112 -1.26 -13.47 -0.82
C GLU A 112 0.16 -13.25 -0.26
N SER A 113 1.02 -12.55 -1.00
CA SER A 113 2.38 -12.25 -0.55
C SER A 113 2.39 -11.33 0.67
N LEU A 114 1.54 -10.30 0.72
CA LEU A 114 1.36 -9.42 1.89
C LEU A 114 0.91 -10.18 3.14
N GLU A 115 0.12 -11.23 2.96
CA GLU A 115 -0.35 -12.14 4.01
C GLU A 115 0.70 -13.18 4.43
N GLY A 116 1.90 -13.15 3.85
CA GLY A 116 2.99 -14.09 4.17
C GLY A 116 2.84 -15.46 3.51
N LYS A 117 1.97 -15.58 2.49
CA LYS A 117 1.77 -16.80 1.72
C LYS A 117 2.56 -16.76 0.41
N ARG A 118 2.51 -17.85 -0.35
CA ARG A 118 3.05 -17.88 -1.71
C ARG A 118 2.22 -16.97 -2.61
N GLY A 119 2.87 -16.16 -3.45
CA GLY A 119 2.21 -15.32 -4.47
C GLY A 119 1.52 -16.15 -5.55
N MET A 120 0.35 -16.70 -5.22
CA MET A 120 -0.52 -17.39 -6.15
C MET A 120 -1.75 -16.54 -6.41
N VAL A 121 -2.15 -16.45 -7.68
CA VAL A 121 -3.36 -15.73 -8.07
C VAL A 121 -4.59 -16.36 -7.39
N ARG A 122 -5.42 -15.54 -6.75
CA ARG A 122 -6.70 -15.98 -6.19
C ARG A 122 -7.72 -16.08 -7.32
N ALA A 123 -8.57 -17.10 -7.27
CA ALA A 123 -9.69 -17.19 -8.19
C ALA A 123 -10.66 -16.01 -7.96
N LYS A 124 -11.03 -15.32 -9.03
CA LYS A 124 -12.10 -14.31 -9.04
C LYS A 124 -13.37 -14.98 -9.56
N PRO A 125 -14.54 -14.85 -8.89
CA PRO A 125 -14.85 -14.09 -7.66
C PRO A 125 -14.43 -14.77 -6.34
N PRO A 126 -14.34 -14.01 -5.20
CA PRO A 126 -14.74 -12.61 -4.98
C PRO A 126 -13.71 -11.55 -5.42
N LEU A 127 -14.18 -10.30 -5.59
CA LEU A 127 -13.31 -9.15 -5.92
C LEU A 127 -12.60 -8.60 -4.67
N PRO A 128 -11.34 -8.15 -4.78
CA PRO A 128 -10.59 -7.55 -3.67
C PRO A 128 -11.30 -6.37 -2.97
N ALA A 129 -12.02 -5.57 -3.76
CA ALA A 129 -12.80 -4.43 -3.27
C ALA A 129 -13.91 -4.81 -2.26
N ILE A 130 -14.24 -6.10 -2.16
CA ILE A 130 -15.19 -6.68 -1.20
C ILE A 130 -14.44 -7.59 -0.22
N ASN A 131 -13.54 -8.44 -0.72
CA ASN A 131 -12.77 -9.40 0.07
C ASN A 131 -11.32 -9.47 -0.46
N GLY A 132 -10.46 -8.61 0.08
CA GLY A 132 -9.07 -8.44 -0.32
C GLY A 132 -8.10 -8.86 0.78
N LEU A 133 -7.30 -7.93 1.27
CA LEU A 133 -6.28 -8.16 2.28
C LEU A 133 -6.93 -8.60 3.61
N PHE A 134 -6.50 -9.75 4.14
CA PHE A 134 -7.08 -10.38 5.34
C PHE A 134 -8.60 -10.58 5.26
N GLY A 135 -9.13 -10.73 4.05
CA GLY A 135 -10.57 -10.85 3.78
C GLY A 135 -11.38 -9.58 4.04
N GLN A 136 -10.73 -8.42 4.20
CA GLN A 136 -11.39 -7.12 4.37
C GLN A 136 -11.49 -6.38 3.03
N PRO A 137 -12.40 -5.39 2.89
CA PRO A 137 -12.43 -4.52 1.72
C PRO A 137 -11.09 -3.78 1.57
N THR A 138 -10.48 -3.92 0.38
CA THR A 138 -9.18 -3.34 0.04
C THR A 138 -9.29 -2.62 -1.29
#